data_AF-A0A2A2B672-F1
#
_entry.id   AF-A0A2A2B672-F1
#
_cell.length_a   1.000
_cell.length_b   1.000
_cell.length_c   1.000
_cell.angle_alpha   90.00
_cell.angle_beta   90.00
_cell.angle_gamma   90.00
#
_symmetry.space_group_name_H-M   'P 1'
#
loop_
_entity.id
_entity.type
_entity.pdbx_description
1 polymer ?
#
loop_
_entity_poly.entity_id
_entity_poly.type
_entity_poly.pdbx_seq_one_letter_code
_entity_poly.pdbx_strand_id
1 'polypeptide(L)' 'MTNKRNQYTREFKLEAISLVVEHKRKIPDVANSLGVGKSTLQKWLTQYRQEING' A
#
# COMPACT_ATOMS: atom_id res chain seq x y z
N MET A 1 -19.45 18.99 -4.88
CA MET A 1 -19.29 17.56 -4.53
C MET A 1 -17.80 17.25 -4.42
N THR A 2 -17.21 17.42 -3.24
CA THR A 2 -15.75 17.29 -3.07
C THR A 2 -15.34 15.83 -3.07
N ASN A 3 -14.69 15.40 -4.15
CA ASN A 3 -14.14 14.06 -4.32
C ASN A 3 -13.12 13.76 -3.22
N LYS A 4 -13.53 13.04 -2.17
CA LYS A 4 -12.68 12.48 -1.11
C LYS A 4 -11.84 11.29 -1.66
N ARG A 5 -11.37 11.40 -2.90
CA ARG A 5 -10.71 10.32 -3.66
C ARG A 5 -9.19 10.34 -3.50
N ASN A 6 -8.71 10.37 -2.27
CA ASN A 6 -7.39 9.86 -1.86
C ASN A 6 -7.21 10.22 -0.40
N GLN A 7 -7.64 9.34 0.50
CA GLN A 7 -7.26 9.45 1.92
C GLN A 7 -5.76 9.16 2.12
N TYR A 8 -5.10 8.54 1.14
CA TYR A 8 -3.70 8.13 1.22
C TYR A 8 -2.91 8.76 0.09
N THR A 9 -1.83 9.46 0.46
CA THR A 9 -0.89 10.08 -0.49
C THR A 9 -0.07 9.02 -1.22
N ARG A 10 0.59 9.39 -2.31
CA ARG A 10 1.42 8.46 -3.09
C ARG A 10 2.60 7.97 -2.26
N GLU A 11 3.21 8.87 -1.51
CA GLU A 11 4.35 8.62 -0.63
C GLU A 11 3.97 7.58 0.43
N PHE A 12 2.81 7.73 1.06
CA PHE A 12 2.31 6.78 2.05
C PHE A 12 2.11 5.38 1.47
N LYS A 13 1.57 5.28 0.25
CA LYS A 13 1.42 3.98 -0.43
C LYS A 13 2.77 3.33 -0.71
N LEU A 14 3.75 4.11 -1.18
CA LEU A 14 5.09 3.63 -1.48
C LEU A 14 5.83 3.17 -0.23
N GLU A 15 5.73 3.92 0.87
CA GLU A 15 6.30 3.53 2.17
C GLU A 15 5.72 2.18 2.63
N ALA A 16 4.39 2.03 2.58
CA ALA A 16 3.73 0.78 2.95
C ALA A 16 4.14 -0.40 2.04
N ILE A 17 4.33 -0.17 0.75
CA ILE A 17 4.81 -1.19 -0.20
C ILE A 17 6.28 -1.54 0.07
N SER A 18 7.15 -0.55 0.27
CA SER A 18 8.59 -0.73 0.59
C SER A 18 8.78 -1.55 1.87
N LEU A 19 7.95 -1.33 2.90
CA LEU A 19 7.95 -2.15 4.11
C LEU A 19 7.63 -3.63 3.85
N VAL A 20 6.81 -3.94 2.85
CA VAL A 20 6.51 -5.33 2.49
C VAL A 20 7.56 -5.91 1.54
N VAL A 21 8.00 -5.13 0.54
CA VAL A 21 8.90 -5.60 -0.52
C VAL A 21 10.36 -5.65 -0.03
N GLU A 22 10.86 -4.54 0.53
CA GLU A 22 12.25 -4.41 0.96
C GLU A 22 12.48 -5.08 2.31
N HIS A 23 11.60 -4.81 3.28
CA HIS A 23 11.74 -5.33 4.64
C HIS A 23 11.10 -6.71 4.81
N LYS A 24 10.54 -7.30 3.74
CA LYS A 24 9.88 -8.62 3.71
C LYS A 24 8.85 -8.83 4.83
N ARG A 25 8.23 -7.74 5.34
CA ARG A 25 7.21 -7.83 6.39
C ARG A 25 5.91 -8.40 5.82
N LYS A 26 5.14 -9.06 6.68
CA LYS A 26 3.84 -9.61 6.28
C LYS A 26 2.85 -8.46 6.07
N ILE A 27 2.07 -8.55 5.00
CA ILE A 27 0.98 -7.62 4.68
C ILE A 27 0.07 -7.32 5.89
N PRO A 28 -0.45 -8.31 6.65
CA PRO A 28 -1.30 -8.01 7.81
C PRO A 28 -0.58 -7.22 8.91
N ASP A 29 0.72 -7.45 9.14
CA ASP A 29 1.48 -6.75 10.18
C ASP A 29 1.70 -5.29 9.79
N VAL A 30 2.10 -5.04 8.54
CA VAL A 30 2.28 -3.68 8.00
C VAL A 30 0.94 -2.94 7.94
N ALA A 31 -0.12 -3.62 7.51
CA ALA A 31 -1.47 -3.06 7.46
C ALA A 31 -1.93 -2.59 8.86
N ASN A 32 -1.78 -3.45 9.87
CA ASN A 32 -2.14 -3.14 11.25
C ASN A 32 -1.27 -2.01 11.84
N SER A 33 0.05 -2.04 11.58
CA SER A 33 0.97 -1.02 12.07
C SER A 33 0.71 0.37 11.49
N LEU A 34 0.24 0.45 10.25
CA LEU A 34 -0.04 1.71 9.55
C LEU A 34 -1.53 2.11 9.64
N GLY A 35 -2.37 1.31 10.31
CA GLY A 35 -3.81 1.56 10.41
C GLY A 35 -4.56 1.45 9.07
N VAL A 36 -3.99 0.76 8.08
CA VAL A 36 -4.60 0.55 6.76
C VAL A 36 -5.28 -0.81 6.69
N GLY A 37 -6.37 -0.89 5.92
CA GLY A 37 -7.02 -2.16 5.66
C GLY A 37 -6.10 -3.12 4.89
N LYS A 38 -6.04 -4.39 5.30
CA LYS A 38 -5.24 -5.44 4.64
C LYS A 38 -5.52 -5.51 3.12
N SER A 39 -6.80 -5.46 2.74
CA SER A 39 -7.24 -5.48 1.34
C SER A 39 -6.77 -4.26 0.55
N THR A 40 -6.67 -3.09 1.20
CA THR A 40 -6.14 -1.86 0.62
C THR A 40 -4.65 -2.00 0.32
N LEU A 41 -3.86 -2.45 1.30
CA LEU A 41 -2.42 -2.64 1.11
C LEU A 41 -2.13 -3.70 0.03
N GLN A 42 -2.90 -4.79 0.04
CA GLN A 42 -2.78 -5.85 -0.96
C GLN A 42 -3.08 -5.35 -2.38
N LYS A 43 -4.09 -4.48 -2.56
CA LYS A 43 -4.35 -3.82 -3.85
C LYS A 43 -3.19 -2.93 -4.31
N TRP A 44 -2.60 -2.15 -3.41
CA TRP A 44 -1.45 -1.30 -3.74
C TRP A 44 -0.24 -2.13 -4.19
N LEU A 45 0.05 -3.23 -3.50
CA LEU A 45 1.09 -4.17 -3.91
C LEU A 45 0.84 -4.78 -5.29
N THR A 46 -0.39 -5.19 -5.59
CA THR A 46 -0.73 -5.74 -6.91
C THR A 46 -0.56 -4.69 -8.00
N GLN A 47 -1.06 -3.46 -7.79
CA GLN A 47 -0.90 -2.36 -8.75
C GLN A 47 0.58 -2.03 -8.97
N TYR A 48 1.35 -1.87 -7.89
CA TYR A 48 2.78 -1.62 -7.97
C TYR A 48 3.53 -2.73 -8.73
N ARG A 49 3.17 -4.00 -8.49
CA ARG A 49 3.75 -5.14 -9.23
C ARG A 49 3.38 -5.16 -10.72
N GLN A 50 2.21 -4.65 -11.08
CA GLN A 50 1.81 -4.49 -12.48
C GLN A 50 2.56 -3.34 -13.14
N GLU A 51 2.75 -2.23 -12.44
CA GLU A 51 3.51 -1.06 -12.93
C GLU A 51 5.00 -1.37 -13.15
N ILE A 52 5.64 -2.20 -12.31
CA ILE A 52 7.06 -2.56 -12.46
C ILE A 52 7.33 -3.65 -13.52
N ASN A 53 6.34 -4.50 -13.83
CA ASN A 53 6.48 -5.60 -14.79
C ASN A 53 5.97 -5.21 -16.19
N GLY A 54 5.46 -3.98 -16.36
CA GLY A 54 4.95 -3.44 -17.62
C GLY A 54 5.93 -2.52 -18.31
#